data_AF-A0A3D2B8W6-F1
#
_entry.id   AF-A0A3D2B8W6-F1
#
_cell.length_a   1.000
_cell.length_b   1.000
_cell.length_c   1.000
_cell.angle_alpha   90.00
_cell.angle_beta   90.00
_cell.angle_gamma   90.00
#
_symmetry.space_group_name_H-M   'P 1'
#
loop_
_entity.id
_entity.type
_entity.pdbx_description
1 polymer ?
#
loop_
_entity_poly.entity_id
_entity_poly.type
_entity_poly.pdbx_seq_one_letter_code
_entity_poly.pdbx_strand_id
1 'polypeptide(L)'
;MKFFALFIYRPVATILISLAITLCGVLGFRLLPVAPLPQVDFPVIMVSASLPGASPETMASSVATPLERSLGRIAGVNEMTSSSSLGSTRIILEFNFNRDINGAARDVQAA
;
A
#
# COMPACT_ATOMS: atom_id res chain seq x y z
N MET A 1 46.43 14.27 15.68
CA MET A 1 45.26 14.07 16.56
C MET A 1 44.85 15.40 17.22
N LYS A 2 44.21 16.32 16.48
CA LYS A 2 43.78 17.65 16.99
C LYS A 2 42.26 17.81 17.13
N PHE A 3 41.50 16.80 16.70
CA PHE A 3 40.03 16.81 16.73
C PHE A 3 39.47 16.95 18.15
N PHE A 4 39.93 16.09 19.08
CA PHE A 4 39.50 16.15 20.48
C PHE A 4 40.03 17.37 21.24
N ALA A 5 41.20 17.91 20.84
CA ALA A 5 41.77 19.09 21.47
C ALA A 5 40.85 20.33 21.33
N LEU A 6 40.14 20.46 20.20
CA LEU A 6 39.22 21.58 19.97
C LEU A 6 38.06 21.60 21.00
N PHE A 7 37.54 20.43 21.36
CA PHE A 7 36.46 20.28 22.35
C PHE A 7 36.94 20.49 23.79
N ILE A 8 38.21 20.20 24.08
CA ILE A 8 38.84 20.37 25.40
C ILE A 8 39.18 21.84 25.68
N TYR A 9 39.74 22.57 24.70
CA TYR A 9 40.15 23.97 24.88
C TYR A 9 38.99 24.97 24.82
N ARG A 10 37.81 24.56 24.32
CA ARG A 10 36.60 25.41 24.23
C ARG A 10 35.41 24.74 24.93
N PRO A 11 35.47 24.54 26.27
CA PRO A 11 34.45 23.79 27.02
C PRO A 11 33.03 24.37 26.87
N VAL A 12 32.91 25.71 26.78
CA VAL A 12 31.62 26.38 26.55
C VAL A 12 31.00 26.02 25.19
N ALA A 13 31.81 25.95 24.13
CA ALA A 13 31.32 25.59 22.80
C ALA A 13 30.84 24.13 22.76
N THR A 14 31.57 23.22 23.41
CA THR A 14 31.20 21.80 23.52
C THR A 14 29.87 21.61 24.26
N ILE A 15 29.67 22.34 25.37
CA ILE A 15 28.41 22.29 26.14
C ILE A 15 27.24 22.83 25.32
N LEU A 16 27.42 23.96 24.62
CA LEU A 16 26.37 24.54 23.79
C LEU A 16 25.96 23.61 22.64
N ILE A 17 26.93 22.95 21.99
CA ILE A 17 26.65 21.96 20.92
C ILE A 17 25.91 20.75 21.49
N SER A 18 26.36 20.22 22.64
CA SER A 18 25.68 19.10 23.31
C SER A 18 24.24 19.44 23.69
N LEU A 19 24.02 20.65 24.21
CA LEU A 19 22.69 21.15 24.57
C LEU A 19 21.80 21.32 23.33
N ALA A 20 22.35 21.87 22.25
CA ALA A 20 21.62 22.06 20.99
C ALA A 20 21.17 20.71 20.39
N ILE A 21 22.04 19.71 20.38
CA ILE A 21 21.70 18.35 19.91
C ILE A 21 20.62 17.74 20.81
N THR A 22 20.74 17.91 22.13
CA THR A 22 19.77 17.37 23.10
C THR A 22 18.39 17.99 22.92
N LEU A 23 18.32 19.32 22.78
CA LEU A 23 17.09 20.05 22.52
C LEU A 23 16.45 19.63 21.19
N CYS A 24 17.24 19.49 20.13
CA CYS A 24 16.77 19.04 18.83
C CYS A 24 16.20 17.61 18.91
N GLY A 25 16.87 16.72 19.65
CA GLY A 25 16.40 15.36 19.91
C GLY A 25 15.09 15.32 20.69
N VAL A 26 14.93 16.13 21.74
CA VAL A 26 13.69 16.21 22.53
C VAL A 26 12.53 16.73 21.68
N LEU A 27 12.77 17.77 20.88
CA LEU A 27 11.75 18.32 19.99
C LEU A 27 11.36 17.30 18.91
N GLY A 28 12.33 16.63 18.29
CA GLY A 28 12.09 15.58 17.31
C GLY A 28 11.33 14.39 17.89
N PHE A 29 11.64 13.99 19.13
CA PHE A 29 10.94 12.90 19.82
C PHE A 29 9.47 13.20 20.07
N ARG A 30 9.11 14.46 20.38
CA ARG A 30 7.69 14.84 20.53
C ARG A 30 6.95 14.97 19.20
N LEU A 31 7.65 15.25 18.12
CA LEU A 31 7.06 15.41 16.79
C LEU A 31 6.94 14.11 16.01
N LEU A 32 7.57 13.01 16.47
CA LEU A 32 7.48 11.72 15.80
C LEU A 32 6.04 11.19 15.89
N PRO A 33 5.34 11.02 14.75
CA PRO A 33 4.01 10.44 14.75
C PRO A 33 4.10 8.96 15.11
N VAL A 34 3.35 8.56 16.14
CA VAL A 34 3.23 7.16 16.55
C VAL A 34 2.15 6.52 15.69
N ALA A 35 2.56 5.84 14.62
CA ALA A 35 1.66 5.03 13.81
C ALA A 35 1.47 3.64 14.47
N PRO A 36 0.23 3.19 14.73
CA PRO A 36 -0.02 1.90 15.37
C PRO A 36 0.32 0.69 14.48
N LEU A 37 0.28 0.85 13.16
CA LEU A 37 0.71 -0.16 12.18
C LEU A 37 1.52 0.53 11.07
N PRO A 38 2.54 -0.14 10.50
CA PRO A 38 3.09 0.29 9.22
C PRO A 38 1.96 0.27 8.19
N GLN A 39 1.74 1.37 7.48
CA GLN A 39 0.81 1.40 6.34
C GLN A 39 1.39 0.50 5.26
N VAL A 40 0.90 -0.73 5.16
CA VAL A 40 1.20 -1.62 4.04
C VAL A 40 0.06 -1.44 3.05
N ASP A 41 0.23 -0.45 2.18
CA ASP A 41 -0.74 -0.15 1.14
C ASP A 41 -0.61 -1.19 0.03
N PHE A 42 -1.42 -2.24 0.08
CA PHE A 42 -1.52 -3.20 -1.01
C PHE A 42 -2.34 -2.61 -2.17
N PRO A 43 -1.85 -2.66 -3.41
CA PRO A 43 -2.61 -2.18 -4.56
C PRO A 43 -3.78 -3.14 -4.85
N VAL A 44 -5.01 -2.65 -4.64
CA VAL A 44 -6.24 -3.41 -4.87
C VAL A 44 -7.05 -2.76 -6.00
N ILE A 45 -7.51 -3.57 -6.96
CA ILE A 45 -8.41 -3.16 -8.03
C ILE A 45 -9.75 -3.87 -7.85
N MET A 46 -10.83 -3.10 -7.90
CA MET A 46 -12.19 -3.62 -7.82
C MET A 46 -12.85 -3.53 -9.19
N VAL A 47 -13.34 -4.67 -9.67
CA VAL A 47 -14.14 -4.79 -10.89
C VAL A 47 -15.56 -5.15 -10.50
N SER A 48 -16.54 -4.42 -11.01
CA SER A 48 -17.96 -4.73 -10.83
C SER A 48 -18.62 -4.99 -12.19
N ALA A 49 -19.45 -6.02 -12.24
CA ALA A 49 -20.24 -6.36 -13.41
C ALA A 49 -21.69 -6.63 -12.98
N SER A 50 -22.66 -6.21 -13.78
CA SER A 50 -24.08 -6.39 -13.50
C SER A 50 -24.78 -7.10 -14.65
N LEU A 51 -25.69 -8.01 -14.31
CA LEU A 51 -26.58 -8.69 -15.24
C LEU A 51 -27.97 -8.75 -14.61
N PRO A 52 -28.88 -7.84 -14.98
CA PRO A 52 -30.20 -7.75 -14.36
C PRO A 52 -30.97 -9.07 -14.41
N GLY A 53 -31.58 -9.48 -13.30
CA GLY A 53 -32.45 -10.65 -13.22
C GLY A 53 -31.72 -12.01 -13.10
N ALA A 54 -30.40 -12.04 -13.04
CA ALA A 54 -29.64 -13.27 -12.81
C ALA A 54 -29.57 -13.64 -11.32
N SER A 55 -29.72 -14.93 -11.02
CA SER A 55 -29.49 -15.47 -9.66
C SER A 55 -28.00 -15.41 -9.30
N PRO A 56 -27.62 -15.40 -8.00
CA PRO A 56 -26.22 -15.40 -7.59
C PRO A 56 -25.39 -16.54 -8.18
N GLU A 57 -25.96 -17.73 -8.34
CA GLU A 57 -25.31 -18.92 -8.92
C GLU A 57 -25.07 -18.74 -10.43
N THR A 58 -26.04 -18.11 -11.10
CA THR A 58 -25.95 -17.77 -12.53
C THR A 58 -24.90 -16.67 -12.74
N MET A 59 -24.86 -15.67 -11.85
CA MET A 59 -23.83 -14.62 -11.85
C MET A 59 -22.43 -15.20 -11.66
N ALA A 60 -22.26 -16.13 -10.72
CA ALA A 60 -20.97 -16.76 -10.47
C ALA A 60 -20.47 -17.54 -11.69
N SER A 61 -21.31 -18.40 -12.26
CA SER A 61 -20.92 -19.28 -13.37
C SER A 61 -20.80 -18.56 -14.73
N SER A 62 -21.69 -17.62 -15.02
CA SER A 62 -21.78 -16.99 -16.35
C SER A 62 -21.06 -15.65 -16.45
N VAL A 63 -20.81 -14.95 -15.33
CA VAL A 63 -20.13 -13.64 -15.33
C VAL A 63 -18.82 -13.70 -14.56
N ALA A 64 -18.82 -14.18 -13.31
CA ALA A 64 -17.61 -14.17 -12.49
C ALA A 64 -16.53 -15.11 -13.04
N THR A 65 -16.85 -16.38 -13.31
CA THR A 65 -15.89 -17.36 -13.85
C THR A 65 -15.18 -16.92 -15.14
N PRO A 66 -15.87 -16.40 -16.18
CA PRO A 66 -15.16 -15.92 -17.38
C PRO A 66 -14.34 -14.65 -17.12
N LEU A 67 -14.80 -13.74 -16.26
CA LEU A 67 -14.00 -12.59 -15.84
C LEU A 67 -12.73 -13.03 -15.10
N GLU A 68 -12.84 -13.94 -14.13
CA GLU A 68 -11.70 -14.49 -13.39
C GLU A 68 -10.66 -15.13 -14.31
N ARG A 69 -11.09 -15.88 -15.33
CA ARG A 69 -10.15 -16.47 -16.31
C ARG A 69 -9.43 -15.42 -17.14
N SER A 70 -10.10 -14.33 -17.50
CA SER A 70 -9.52 -13.26 -18.31
C SER A 70 -8.55 -12.42 -17.48
N LEU A 71 -8.97 -12.06 -16.27
CA LEU A 71 -8.18 -11.32 -15.30
C LEU A 71 -7.01 -12.14 -14.72
N GLY A 72 -7.15 -13.46 -14.61
CA GLY A 72 -6.09 -14.36 -14.12
C GLY A 72 -4.92 -14.51 -15.09
N ARG A 73 -5.05 -14.05 -16.34
CA ARG A 73 -3.91 -13.95 -17.27
C ARG A 73 -3.05 -12.71 -17.02
N ILE A 74 -3.53 -11.76 -16.24
CA ILE A 74 -2.78 -10.55 -15.91
C ILE A 74 -1.68 -10.95 -14.93
N ALA A 75 -0.43 -10.67 -15.30
CA ALA A 75 0.70 -10.97 -14.43
C ALA A 75 0.58 -10.19 -13.10
N GLY A 76 1.15 -10.73 -12.02
CA GLY A 76 1.30 -9.98 -10.76
C GLY A 76 0.06 -9.86 -9.87
N VAL A 77 -1.02 -10.58 -10.16
CA VAL A 77 -2.12 -10.83 -9.22
C VAL A 77 -1.61 -11.75 -8.10
N ASN A 78 -1.76 -11.32 -6.86
CA ASN A 78 -1.41 -12.09 -5.66
C ASN A 78 -2.63 -12.87 -5.16
N GLU A 79 -3.77 -12.18 -5.02
CA GLU A 79 -5.03 -12.76 -4.58
C GLU A 79 -6.19 -12.26 -5.45
N MET A 80 -7.17 -13.14 -5.68
CA MET A 80 -8.39 -12.81 -6.40
C MET A 80 -9.58 -13.37 -5.64
N THR A 81 -10.53 -12.49 -5.29
CA THR A 81 -11.76 -12.87 -4.60
C THR A 81 -12.96 -12.36 -5.37
N SER A 82 -13.90 -13.24 -5.69
CA SER A 82 -15.17 -12.86 -6.30
C SER A 82 -16.32 -13.03 -5.32
N SER A 83 -17.26 -12.10 -5.36
CA SER A 83 -18.50 -12.12 -4.59
C SER A 83 -19.64 -11.83 -5.54
N SER A 84 -20.50 -12.83 -5.72
CA SER A 84 -21.67 -12.74 -6.59
C SER A 84 -22.93 -12.56 -5.75
N SER A 85 -23.79 -11.66 -6.18
CA SER A 85 -25.07 -11.30 -5.57
C SER A 85 -26.15 -11.24 -6.66
N LEU A 86 -27.41 -11.04 -6.27
CA LEU A 86 -28.52 -10.94 -7.23
C LEU A 86 -28.24 -9.83 -8.26
N GLY A 87 -28.11 -10.21 -9.53
CA GLY A 87 -27.86 -9.32 -10.65
C GLY A 87 -26.56 -8.51 -10.63
N SER A 88 -25.63 -8.79 -9.72
CA SER A 88 -24.34 -8.09 -9.62
C SER A 88 -23.23 -9.02 -9.12
N THR A 89 -22.04 -8.87 -9.67
CA THR A 89 -20.83 -9.55 -9.19
C THR A 89 -19.71 -8.54 -9.01
N ARG A 90 -18.93 -8.74 -7.96
CA ARG A 90 -17.77 -7.92 -7.62
C ARG A 90 -16.56 -8.82 -7.51
N ILE A 91 -15.48 -8.42 -8.18
CA ILE A 91 -14.19 -9.10 -8.16
C ILE A 91 -13.17 -8.14 -7.58
N ILE A 92 -12.43 -8.61 -6.59
CA ILE A 92 -11.36 -7.90 -5.90
C ILE A 92 -10.05 -8.57 -6.30
N LEU A 93 -9.16 -7.79 -6.90
CA LEU A 93 -7.82 -8.24 -7.29
C LEU A 93 -6.79 -7.51 -6.43
N GLU A 94 -6.02 -8.28 -5.69
CA GLU A 94 -4.85 -7.79 -4.98
C GLU A 94 -3.62 -8.04 -5.84
N PHE A 95 -2.84 -6.99 -6.10
CA PHE A 95 -1.59 -7.07 -6.84
C PHE A 95 -0.39 -7.04 -5.90
N ASN A 96 0.74 -7.54 -6.38
CA ASN A 96 2.01 -7.43 -5.66
C ASN A 96 2.41 -5.96 -5.44
N PHE A 97 3.01 -5.67 -4.28
CA PHE A 97 3.42 -4.31 -3.86
C PHE A 97 4.36 -3.60 -4.85
N ASN A 98 5.14 -4.35 -5.62
CA ASN A 98 6.10 -3.81 -6.59
C ASN A 98 5.48 -3.51 -7.98
N ARG A 99 4.16 -3.63 -8.14
CA ARG A 99 3.48 -3.37 -9.42
C ARG A 99 2.83 -1.98 -9.42
N ASP A 100 3.05 -1.23 -10.49
CA ASP A 100 2.36 0.05 -10.71
C ASP A 100 0.85 -0.19 -10.88
N ILE A 101 0.06 0.44 -10.00
CA ILE A 101 -1.40 0.32 -10.00
C ILE A 101 -2.02 0.87 -11.29
N ASN A 102 -1.39 1.87 -11.93
CA ASN A 102 -1.89 2.45 -13.17
C ASN A 102 -1.66 1.52 -14.36
N GLY A 103 -0.50 0.86 -14.42
CA GLY A 103 -0.21 -0.22 -15.36
C GLY A 103 -1.17 -1.39 -15.20
N ALA A 104 -1.36 -1.87 -13.96
CA ALA A 104 -2.30 -2.95 -13.67
C ALA A 104 -3.75 -2.59 -14.03
N ALA A 105 -4.19 -1.34 -13.79
CA ALA A 105 -5.52 -0.88 -14.18
C ALA A 105 -5.72 -0.87 -15.70
N ARG A 106 -4.70 -0.47 -16.48
CA ARG A 106 -4.75 -0.55 -17.95
C ARG A 106 -4.84 -2.00 -18.43
N ASP A 107 -4.09 -2.91 -17.82
CA ASP A 107 -4.14 -4.33 -18.15
C ASP A 107 -5.51 -4.94 -17.82
N VAL A 108 -6.10 -4.56 -16.68
CA VAL A 108 -7.46 -4.97 -16.28
C VAL A 108 -8.53 -4.41 -17.22
N GLN A 109 -8.37 -3.19 -17.73
CA GLN A 109 -9.29 -2.59 -18.69
C GLN A 109 -9.17 -3.19 -20.10
N ALA A 110 -7.99 -3.68 -20.48
CA ALA A 110 -7.72 -4.26 -21.79
C ALA A 110 -8.07 -5.76 -21.89
N ALA A 111 -8.33 -6.41 -20.75
CA ALA A 111 -8.58 -7.85 -20.61
C ALA A 111 -10.02 -8.27 -20.90
#